data_AF-A0A946QRC5-F1
#
_entry.id   AF-A0A946QRC5-F1
#
_cell.length_a   1.000
_cell.length_b   1.000
_cell.length_c   1.000
_cell.angle_alpha   90.00
_cell.angle_beta   90.00
_cell.angle_gamma   90.00
#
_symmetry.space_group_name_H-M   'P 1'
#
loop_
_entity.id
_entity.type
_entity.pdbx_description
1 polymer ?
#
loop_
_entity_poly.entity_id
_entity_poly.type
_entity_poly.pdbx_seq_one_letter_code
_entity_poly.pdbx_strand_id
1 'polypeptide(L)'
;MSFKIFSIQILGKLKSVEVVEKQRETLREDYLEFQEVEKSEELAEFLSLENWVNSDEFIKRKAEITSLNFKGSVEFNQLKEFAGLKKARHIKKYFVASGSAELKRFDELKNSEKLNEYDLLLEYMKEGEFQKDKKEIERQVFKGSVVEQHFVDYKKLGKFRGIKAFVELNKSEILINHEKFSESEKLQNFLELKNAPDKNKIKRKECRALQKDREIKSYFRFEKSKKLKLYRETIDSHDLKKYIELKAFVESDHYKERETFLKDKKKFEKSEAYTKQQRFKKLEADQDIKFFLKYEKVAIYKNYLDVKDSFDLKRFYELKEITLSKEFLERKAYLEDKKRWEKSEEYTKQKKCLEMKNIPHLIKYFKFKDTPVFDFLKSWDVVFEDDFSDQQLNLEKWATRSYWADKLLGENYSMPGDLHVSTSGGNIKTGRKLAIEIKKEKSVGKVWQMPAGFVPTEFDYSSGIISSGNSFWQEDGIFEAKIKFNPVKQVVSSFSLLGENETTRTNLLEMGTKNRLGISTIDNKRKVKVKGISISNLKKGKSYIFTIEKSGKSFTWKINETEVLKLENTEINYPLHINVSSIVVYEIPGSRLPVKFEMDWVKCYKKK
;
A
#
# COMPACT_ATOMS: atom_id res chain seq x y z
N MET A 1 61.01 25.53 55.39
CA MET A 1 60.39 24.35 54.75
C MET A 1 58.88 24.44 54.94
N SER A 2 58.08 23.98 53.98
CA SER A 2 56.62 23.97 54.11
C SER A 2 56.12 22.56 54.42
N PHE A 3 55.46 22.40 55.58
CA PHE A 3 54.83 21.13 55.95
C PHE A 3 53.75 20.73 54.94
N LYS A 4 52.99 21.71 54.40
CA LYS A 4 51.92 21.47 53.42
C LYS A 4 52.43 20.78 52.14
N ILE A 5 53.51 21.29 51.53
CA ILE A 5 54.07 20.71 50.30
C ILE A 5 54.58 19.29 50.56
N PHE A 6 55.27 19.10 51.67
CA PHE A 6 55.78 17.80 52.09
C PHE A 6 54.66 16.77 52.28
N SER A 7 53.59 17.15 52.99
CA SER A 7 52.43 16.28 53.22
C SER A 7 51.73 15.89 51.91
N ILE A 8 51.55 16.83 50.97
CA ILE A 8 50.91 16.55 49.68
C ILE A 8 51.73 15.52 48.88
N GLN A 9 53.06 15.60 48.92
CA GLN A 9 53.93 14.65 48.23
C GLN A 9 53.92 13.24 48.87
N ILE A 10 53.98 13.15 50.20
CA ILE A 10 53.97 11.84 50.90
C ILE A 10 52.64 11.12 50.74
N LEU A 11 51.53 11.86 50.79
CA LEU A 11 50.19 11.30 50.62
C LEU A 11 49.87 10.97 49.15
N GLY A 12 50.83 11.10 48.22
CA GLY A 12 50.63 10.82 46.79
C GLY A 12 49.63 11.75 46.11
N LYS A 13 49.24 12.86 46.77
CA LYS A 13 48.23 13.80 46.25
C LYS A 13 48.77 14.67 45.12
N LEU A 14 50.08 14.86 45.04
CA LEU A 14 50.73 15.56 43.93
C LEU A 14 50.99 14.58 42.78
N LYS A 15 50.15 14.62 41.75
CA LYS A 15 50.36 13.86 40.50
C LYS A 15 51.67 14.28 39.82
N SER A 16 52.27 13.38 39.02
CA SER A 16 53.39 13.76 38.17
C SER A 16 52.91 14.64 37.00
N VAL A 17 53.81 15.42 36.40
CA VAL A 17 53.47 16.27 35.25
C VAL A 17 52.98 15.43 34.08
N GLU A 18 53.60 14.28 33.84
CA GLU A 18 53.25 13.37 32.75
C GLU A 18 51.82 12.84 32.91
N VAL A 19 51.39 12.56 34.14
CA VAL A 19 50.00 12.14 34.42
C VAL A 19 49.02 13.29 34.18
N VAL A 20 49.35 14.51 34.60
CA VAL A 20 48.49 15.68 34.38
C VAL A 20 48.35 16.00 32.89
N GLU A 21 49.46 16.06 32.16
CA GLU A 21 49.45 16.34 30.71
C GLU A 21 48.67 15.25 29.96
N LYS A 22 48.88 13.97 30.29
CA LYS A 22 48.10 12.87 29.68
C LYS A 22 46.60 13.01 29.97
N GLN A 23 46.22 13.38 31.20
CA GLN A 23 44.80 13.60 31.55
C GLN A 23 44.19 14.77 30.78
N ARG A 24 44.92 15.88 30.62
CA ARG A 24 44.48 17.03 29.83
C ARG A 24 44.32 16.68 28.36
N GLU A 25 45.27 15.93 27.79
CA GLU A 25 45.21 15.52 26.38
C GLU A 25 44.04 14.57 26.14
N THR A 26 43.88 13.52 26.95
CA THR A 26 42.72 12.62 26.84
C THR A 26 41.40 13.38 27.00
N LEU A 27 41.32 14.35 27.92
CA LEU A 27 40.11 15.17 28.09
C LEU A 27 39.83 16.03 26.84
N ARG A 28 40.88 16.54 26.19
CA ARG A 28 40.76 17.32 24.95
C ARG A 28 40.32 16.44 23.79
N GLU A 29 40.91 15.26 23.62
CA GLU A 29 40.51 14.27 22.62
C GLU A 29 39.05 13.84 22.82
N ASP A 30 38.67 13.52 24.05
CA ASP A 30 37.29 13.18 24.43
C ASP A 30 36.31 14.31 24.10
N TYR A 31 36.71 15.57 24.28
CA TYR A 31 35.89 16.73 23.96
C TYR A 31 35.72 16.94 22.46
N LEU A 32 36.80 16.76 21.68
CA LEU A 32 36.73 16.85 20.22
C LEU A 32 35.80 15.78 19.65
N GLU A 33 35.95 14.53 20.09
CA GLU A 33 35.04 13.43 19.73
C GLU A 33 33.60 13.75 20.16
N PHE A 34 33.39 14.27 21.37
CA PHE A 34 32.07 14.68 21.84
C PHE A 34 31.43 15.71 20.90
N GLN A 35 32.17 16.74 20.48
CA GLN A 35 31.67 17.78 19.56
C GLN A 35 31.39 17.25 18.15
N GLU A 36 32.16 16.28 17.68
CA GLU A 36 31.95 15.62 16.39
C GLU A 36 30.66 14.78 16.43
N VAL A 37 30.50 13.94 17.46
CA VAL A 37 29.31 13.11 17.66
C VAL A 37 28.06 13.96 17.85
N GLU A 38 28.15 15.06 18.60
CA GLU A 38 27.04 15.99 18.81
C GLU A 38 26.44 16.53 17.51
N LYS A 39 27.27 16.68 16.47
CA LYS A 39 26.88 17.19 15.15
C LYS A 39 26.65 16.08 14.12
N SER A 40 26.80 14.82 14.50
CA SER A 40 26.73 13.69 13.58
C SER A 40 25.29 13.38 13.16
N GLU A 41 25.11 13.01 11.88
CA GLU A 41 23.84 12.47 11.39
C GLU A 41 23.48 11.15 12.09
N GLU A 42 24.47 10.37 12.52
CA GLU A 42 24.26 9.11 13.23
C GLU A 42 23.61 9.33 14.60
N LEU A 43 24.04 10.33 15.37
CA LEU A 43 23.37 10.70 16.61
C LEU A 43 21.93 11.19 16.34
N ALA A 44 21.75 12.02 15.30
CA ALA A 44 20.42 12.51 14.92
C ALA A 44 19.47 11.36 14.53
N GLU A 45 19.95 10.41 13.72
CA GLU A 45 19.21 9.21 13.37
C GLU A 45 18.86 8.39 14.62
N PHE A 46 19.84 8.14 15.50
CA PHE A 46 19.63 7.41 16.75
C PHE A 46 18.52 8.03 17.59
N LEU A 47 18.57 9.35 17.81
CA LEU A 47 17.56 10.07 18.59
C LEU A 47 16.18 9.99 17.95
N SER A 48 16.09 10.07 16.62
CA SER A 48 14.80 9.92 15.91
C SER A 48 14.23 8.51 16.06
N LEU A 49 15.08 7.48 15.93
CA LEU A 49 14.70 6.08 16.07
C LEU A 49 14.30 5.76 17.51
N GLU A 50 15.06 6.25 18.48
CA GLU A 50 14.75 6.06 19.90
C GLU A 50 13.42 6.72 20.27
N ASN A 51 13.18 7.95 19.82
CA ASN A 51 11.89 8.63 20.02
C ASN A 51 10.73 7.85 19.38
N TRP A 52 10.93 7.35 18.15
CA TRP A 52 9.90 6.60 17.45
C TRP A 52 9.62 5.23 18.09
N VAL A 53 10.64 4.47 18.48
CA VAL A 53 10.50 3.16 19.16
C VAL A 53 9.83 3.31 20.54
N ASN A 54 9.99 4.45 21.20
CA ASN A 54 9.32 4.75 22.47
C ASN A 54 7.95 5.42 22.30
N SER A 55 7.48 5.65 21.07
CA SER A 55 6.21 6.32 20.80
C SER A 55 5.00 5.39 21.01
N ASP A 56 3.86 5.98 21.37
CA ASP A 56 2.58 5.26 21.45
C ASP A 56 2.19 4.63 20.10
N GLU A 57 2.56 5.27 18.98
CA GLU A 57 2.30 4.75 17.65
C GLU A 57 3.03 3.41 17.42
N PHE A 58 4.32 3.35 17.76
CA PHE A 58 5.10 2.11 17.65
C PHE A 58 4.54 1.01 18.55
N ILE A 59 4.20 1.34 19.80
CA ILE A 59 3.63 0.39 20.75
C ILE A 59 2.32 -0.19 20.22
N LYS A 60 1.43 0.65 19.67
CA LYS A 60 0.17 0.23 19.04
C LYS A 60 0.42 -0.67 17.83
N ARG A 61 1.27 -0.27 16.89
CA ARG A 61 1.60 -1.08 15.71
C ARG A 61 2.19 -2.44 16.07
N LYS A 62 3.10 -2.48 17.06
CA LYS A 62 3.67 -3.74 17.55
C LYS A 62 2.59 -4.65 18.13
N ALA A 63 1.69 -4.11 18.95
CA ALA A 63 0.57 -4.86 19.51
C ALA A 63 -0.38 -5.37 18.41
N GLU A 64 -0.73 -4.52 17.44
CA GLU A 64 -1.58 -4.87 16.29
C GLU A 64 -0.97 -6.03 15.51
N ILE A 65 0.27 -5.87 15.02
CA ILE A 65 0.96 -6.91 14.25
C ILE A 65 1.05 -8.20 15.06
N THR A 66 1.46 -8.16 16.32
CA THR A 66 1.63 -9.37 17.15
C THR A 66 0.30 -10.03 17.55
N SER A 67 -0.82 -9.30 17.52
CA SER A 67 -2.16 -9.84 17.82
C SER A 67 -2.82 -10.56 16.64
N LEU A 68 -2.40 -10.29 15.40
CA LEU A 68 -2.98 -10.92 14.21
C LEU A 68 -2.83 -12.44 14.22
N ASN A 69 -3.90 -13.15 13.91
CA ASN A 69 -3.90 -14.60 13.83
C ASN A 69 -4.79 -15.03 12.66
N PHE A 70 -4.37 -16.06 11.93
CA PHE A 70 -5.20 -16.65 10.89
C PHE A 70 -6.50 -17.21 11.48
N LYS A 71 -6.43 -17.95 12.60
CA LYS A 71 -7.64 -18.47 13.25
C LYS A 71 -8.49 -17.32 13.81
N GLY A 72 -9.74 -17.23 13.37
CA GLY A 72 -10.66 -16.16 13.73
C GLY A 72 -10.66 -14.96 12.77
N SER A 73 -9.76 -14.95 11.78
CA SER A 73 -9.75 -13.93 10.74
C SER A 73 -10.90 -14.10 9.73
N VAL A 74 -11.12 -13.06 8.92
CA VAL A 74 -12.09 -13.10 7.82
C VAL A 74 -11.73 -14.20 6.83
N GLU A 75 -10.44 -14.33 6.51
CA GLU A 75 -9.90 -15.31 5.57
C GLU A 75 -10.14 -16.74 6.07
N PHE A 76 -9.93 -17.00 7.36
CA PHE A 76 -10.26 -18.29 7.96
C PHE A 76 -11.75 -18.61 7.88
N ASN A 77 -12.61 -17.63 8.15
CA ASN A 77 -14.06 -17.80 8.08
C ASN A 77 -14.53 -18.04 6.63
N GLN A 78 -13.98 -17.33 5.66
CA GLN A 78 -14.27 -17.53 4.24
C GLN A 78 -13.84 -18.93 3.76
N LEU A 79 -12.65 -19.42 4.15
CA LEU A 79 -12.22 -20.78 3.84
C LEU A 79 -13.11 -21.84 4.51
N LYS A 80 -13.51 -21.60 5.76
CA LYS A 80 -14.42 -22.49 6.50
C LYS A 80 -15.80 -22.54 5.83
N GLU A 81 -16.34 -21.39 5.45
CA GLU A 81 -17.60 -21.25 4.72
C GLU A 81 -17.53 -21.97 3.37
N PHE A 82 -16.48 -21.73 2.59
CA PHE A 82 -16.26 -22.36 1.28
C PHE A 82 -16.16 -23.89 1.41
N ALA A 83 -15.40 -24.38 2.39
CA ALA A 83 -15.30 -25.81 2.68
C ALA A 83 -16.65 -26.41 3.09
N GLY A 84 -17.48 -25.65 3.81
CA GLY A 84 -18.85 -26.00 4.18
C GLY A 84 -19.75 -26.14 2.96
N LEU A 85 -19.83 -25.11 2.11
CA LEU A 85 -20.62 -25.11 0.87
C LEU A 85 -20.17 -26.21 -0.09
N LYS A 86 -18.85 -26.43 -0.23
CA LYS A 86 -18.29 -27.54 -1.02
C LYS A 86 -18.74 -28.92 -0.53
N LYS A 87 -18.98 -29.07 0.78
CA LYS A 87 -19.45 -30.31 1.39
C LYS A 87 -20.97 -30.46 1.37
N ALA A 88 -21.71 -29.35 1.19
CA ALA A 88 -23.16 -29.32 1.23
C ALA A 88 -23.79 -30.24 0.18
N ARG A 89 -24.80 -31.00 0.60
CA ARG A 89 -25.37 -32.10 -0.20
C ARG A 89 -26.03 -31.60 -1.48
N HIS A 90 -26.79 -30.50 -1.41
CA HIS A 90 -27.50 -29.91 -2.55
C HIS A 90 -26.54 -29.33 -3.60
N ILE A 91 -25.46 -28.66 -3.17
CA ILE A 91 -24.39 -28.16 -4.05
C ILE A 91 -23.65 -29.32 -4.74
N LYS A 92 -23.29 -30.38 -4.00
CA LYS A 92 -22.69 -31.58 -4.61
C LYS A 92 -23.60 -32.21 -5.67
N LYS A 93 -24.88 -32.41 -5.33
CA LYS A 93 -25.87 -32.95 -6.28
C LYS A 93 -26.03 -32.06 -7.51
N TYR A 94 -25.99 -30.74 -7.34
CA TYR A 94 -26.02 -29.80 -8.45
C TYR A 94 -24.85 -30.02 -9.40
N PHE A 95 -23.61 -30.11 -8.90
CA PHE A 95 -22.45 -30.35 -9.77
C PHE A 95 -22.49 -31.72 -10.46
N VAL A 96 -23.04 -32.75 -9.81
CA VAL A 96 -23.27 -34.05 -10.47
C VAL A 96 -24.28 -33.93 -11.61
N ALA A 97 -25.40 -33.22 -11.39
CA ALA A 97 -26.44 -33.02 -12.41
C ALA A 97 -25.95 -32.13 -13.57
N SER A 98 -25.31 -31.01 -13.25
CA SER A 98 -24.85 -30.00 -14.21
C SER A 98 -23.85 -30.54 -15.23
N GLY A 99 -23.05 -31.54 -14.85
CA GLY A 99 -22.10 -32.23 -15.74
C GLY A 99 -22.60 -33.57 -16.28
N SER A 100 -23.86 -33.92 -16.05
CA SER A 100 -24.39 -35.24 -16.40
C SER A 100 -24.78 -35.32 -17.88
N ALA A 101 -24.50 -36.47 -18.51
CA ALA A 101 -24.90 -36.72 -19.90
C ALA A 101 -26.43 -36.74 -20.05
N GLU A 102 -27.14 -37.15 -19.00
CA GLU A 102 -28.60 -37.17 -18.96
C GLU A 102 -29.21 -35.76 -18.97
N LEU A 103 -28.63 -34.80 -18.25
CA LEU A 103 -29.10 -33.40 -18.30
C LEU A 103 -28.90 -32.82 -19.70
N LYS A 104 -27.72 -33.06 -20.30
CA LYS A 104 -27.43 -32.62 -21.67
C LYS A 104 -28.43 -33.20 -22.67
N ARG A 105 -28.68 -34.51 -22.60
CA ARG A 105 -29.69 -35.19 -23.43
C ARG A 105 -31.09 -34.59 -23.20
N PHE A 106 -31.45 -34.28 -21.96
CA PHE A 106 -32.75 -33.68 -21.64
C PHE A 106 -32.91 -32.29 -22.26
N ASP A 107 -31.89 -31.43 -22.14
CA ASP A 107 -31.90 -30.08 -22.71
C ASP A 107 -31.93 -30.10 -24.26
N GLU A 108 -31.22 -31.05 -24.89
CA GLU A 108 -31.29 -31.27 -26.35
C GLU A 108 -32.69 -31.69 -26.81
N LEU A 109 -33.33 -32.61 -26.07
CA LEU A 109 -34.67 -33.10 -26.38
C LEU A 109 -35.76 -32.05 -26.17
N LYS A 110 -35.55 -31.11 -25.23
CA LYS A 110 -36.51 -30.04 -24.91
C LYS A 110 -36.90 -29.19 -26.12
N ASN A 111 -35.99 -29.01 -27.07
CA ASN A 111 -36.23 -28.23 -28.30
C ASN A 111 -36.37 -29.13 -29.54
N SER A 112 -36.53 -30.44 -29.36
CA SER A 112 -36.63 -31.36 -30.49
C SER A 112 -37.98 -31.25 -31.19
N GLU A 113 -37.97 -31.30 -32.53
CA GLU A 113 -39.20 -31.37 -33.32
C GLU A 113 -40.09 -32.55 -32.89
N LYS A 114 -39.47 -33.65 -32.49
CA LYS A 114 -40.14 -34.86 -31.98
C LYS A 114 -40.97 -34.57 -30.72
N LEU A 115 -40.41 -33.82 -29.76
CA LEU A 115 -41.13 -33.46 -28.53
C LEU A 115 -42.24 -32.46 -28.83
N ASN A 116 -41.98 -31.45 -29.66
CA ASN A 116 -42.99 -30.49 -30.09
C ASN A 116 -44.18 -31.19 -30.78
N GLU A 117 -43.91 -32.16 -31.66
CA GLU A 117 -44.95 -32.96 -32.31
C GLU A 117 -45.75 -33.79 -31.29
N TYR A 118 -45.08 -34.37 -30.29
CA TYR A 118 -45.74 -35.10 -29.21
C TYR A 118 -46.67 -34.20 -28.39
N ASP A 119 -46.21 -33.00 -28.01
CA ASP A 119 -46.99 -32.05 -27.21
C ASP A 119 -48.24 -31.55 -27.95
N LEU A 120 -48.10 -31.17 -29.23
CA LEU A 120 -49.24 -30.78 -30.08
C LEU A 120 -50.26 -31.91 -30.23
N LEU A 121 -49.80 -33.15 -30.41
CA LEU A 121 -50.68 -34.30 -30.49
C LEU A 121 -51.30 -34.66 -29.13
N LEU A 122 -50.57 -34.46 -28.03
CA LEU A 122 -51.07 -34.66 -26.66
C LEU A 122 -52.21 -33.67 -26.36
N GLU A 123 -52.04 -32.41 -26.75
CA GLU A 123 -53.06 -31.36 -26.66
C GLU A 123 -54.30 -31.75 -27.48
N TYR A 124 -54.14 -32.08 -28.76
CA TYR A 124 -55.23 -32.57 -29.63
C TYR A 124 -55.98 -33.78 -29.04
N MET A 125 -55.27 -34.69 -28.36
CA MET A 125 -55.85 -35.86 -27.70
C MET A 125 -56.60 -35.52 -26.40
N LYS A 126 -56.10 -34.53 -25.63
CA LYS A 126 -56.62 -34.18 -24.30
C LYS A 126 -57.72 -33.12 -24.34
N GLU A 127 -57.62 -32.13 -25.22
CA GLU A 127 -58.54 -30.99 -25.27
C GLU A 127 -59.90 -31.30 -25.91
N GLY A 128 -60.13 -32.57 -26.24
CA GLY A 128 -61.43 -33.05 -26.71
C GLY A 128 -61.65 -32.88 -28.21
N GLU A 129 -60.74 -32.23 -28.94
CA GLU A 129 -60.77 -32.10 -30.41
C GLU A 129 -60.79 -33.48 -31.09
N PHE A 130 -59.89 -34.39 -30.69
CA PHE A 130 -59.92 -35.76 -31.19
C PHE A 130 -61.27 -36.46 -30.97
N GLN A 131 -61.89 -36.28 -29.80
CA GLN A 131 -63.18 -36.89 -29.48
C GLN A 131 -64.32 -36.26 -30.30
N LYS A 132 -64.21 -34.96 -30.60
CA LYS A 132 -65.14 -34.24 -31.47
C LYS A 132 -65.04 -34.76 -32.90
N ASP A 133 -63.84 -34.78 -33.48
CA ASP A 133 -63.57 -35.25 -34.84
C ASP A 133 -64.01 -36.71 -35.03
N LYS A 134 -63.64 -37.58 -34.08
CA LYS A 134 -64.05 -38.98 -34.09
C LYS A 134 -65.58 -39.12 -34.10
N LYS A 135 -66.27 -38.44 -33.19
CA LYS A 135 -67.74 -38.48 -33.13
C LYS A 135 -68.38 -37.90 -34.39
N GLU A 136 -67.83 -36.81 -34.93
CA GLU A 136 -68.34 -36.16 -36.14
C GLU A 136 -68.22 -37.06 -37.37
N ILE A 137 -67.10 -37.77 -37.52
CA ILE A 137 -66.89 -38.75 -38.60
C ILE A 137 -67.78 -39.98 -38.41
N GLU A 138 -67.89 -40.52 -37.18
CA GLU A 138 -68.70 -41.70 -36.89
C GLU A 138 -70.21 -41.44 -37.05
N ARG A 139 -70.69 -40.23 -36.73
CA ARG A 139 -72.09 -39.81 -36.90
C ARG A 139 -72.53 -39.71 -38.36
N GLN A 140 -71.60 -39.58 -39.30
CA GLN A 140 -71.90 -39.53 -40.73
C GLN A 140 -72.24 -40.94 -41.25
N VAL A 141 -73.51 -41.32 -41.11
CA VAL A 141 -74.05 -42.62 -41.55
C VAL A 141 -74.99 -42.43 -42.73
N PHE A 142 -75.05 -43.42 -43.63
CA PHE A 142 -75.96 -43.38 -44.77
C PHE A 142 -77.43 -43.36 -44.33
N LYS A 143 -77.77 -44.22 -43.35
CA LYS A 143 -79.13 -44.37 -42.83
C LYS A 143 -79.56 -43.12 -42.03
N GLY A 144 -80.65 -42.47 -42.43
CA GLY A 144 -81.13 -41.21 -41.87
C GLY A 144 -80.46 -39.96 -42.44
N SER A 145 -79.58 -40.09 -43.44
CA SER A 145 -78.92 -38.94 -44.06
C SER A 145 -79.81 -38.28 -45.12
N VAL A 146 -79.52 -37.00 -45.41
CA VAL A 146 -80.12 -36.26 -46.53
C VAL A 146 -79.86 -36.97 -47.87
N VAL A 147 -78.71 -37.66 -48.00
CA VAL A 147 -78.35 -38.45 -49.18
C VAL A 147 -79.30 -39.64 -49.36
N GLU A 148 -79.56 -40.40 -48.29
CA GLU A 148 -80.58 -41.47 -48.33
C GLU A 148 -81.99 -40.90 -48.57
N GLN A 149 -82.33 -39.78 -47.95
CA GLN A 149 -83.64 -39.14 -48.13
C GLN A 149 -83.88 -38.73 -49.59
N HIS A 150 -82.90 -38.12 -50.26
CA HIS A 150 -83.00 -37.77 -51.68
C HIS A 150 -83.17 -39.02 -52.56
N PHE A 151 -82.47 -40.12 -52.24
CA PHE A 151 -82.66 -41.40 -52.94
C PHE A 151 -84.05 -42.00 -52.71
N VAL A 152 -84.54 -41.97 -51.47
CA VAL A 152 -85.88 -42.45 -51.10
C VAL A 152 -86.96 -41.62 -51.79
N ASP A 153 -86.83 -40.29 -51.76
CA ASP A 153 -87.75 -39.36 -52.42
C ASP A 153 -87.76 -39.54 -53.94
N TYR A 154 -86.59 -39.72 -54.56
CA TYR A 154 -86.46 -40.06 -55.98
C TYR A 154 -87.24 -41.33 -56.31
N LYS A 155 -87.00 -42.42 -55.54
CA LYS A 155 -87.70 -43.70 -55.72
C LYS A 155 -89.20 -43.60 -55.45
N LYS A 156 -89.62 -42.76 -54.50
CA LYS A 156 -91.04 -42.54 -54.15
C LYS A 156 -91.76 -41.76 -55.24
N LEU A 157 -91.19 -40.65 -55.71
CA LEU A 157 -91.74 -39.84 -56.79
C LEU A 157 -91.89 -40.66 -58.08
N GLY A 158 -90.90 -41.50 -58.42
CA GLY A 158 -90.99 -42.42 -59.56
C GLY A 158 -92.13 -43.44 -59.49
N LYS A 159 -92.78 -43.62 -58.33
CA LYS A 159 -93.96 -44.50 -58.20
C LYS A 159 -95.29 -43.81 -58.50
N PHE A 160 -95.35 -42.48 -58.52
CA PHE A 160 -96.60 -41.77 -58.78
C PHE A 160 -97.11 -42.05 -60.19
N ARG A 161 -98.42 -42.26 -60.30
CA ARG A 161 -99.07 -42.66 -61.57
C ARG A 161 -98.82 -41.63 -62.68
N GLY A 162 -98.82 -40.34 -62.34
CA GLY A 162 -98.49 -39.25 -63.26
C GLY A 162 -97.04 -39.30 -63.75
N ILE A 163 -96.08 -39.42 -62.83
CA ILE A 163 -94.65 -39.52 -63.18
C ILE A 163 -94.36 -40.79 -63.97
N LYS A 164 -94.98 -41.93 -63.65
CA LYS A 164 -94.88 -43.15 -64.49
C LYS A 164 -95.44 -42.92 -65.88
N ALA A 165 -96.62 -42.30 -65.99
CA ALA A 165 -97.21 -41.95 -67.28
C ALA A 165 -96.29 -41.00 -68.06
N PHE A 166 -95.65 -40.03 -67.40
CA PHE A 166 -94.64 -39.16 -67.98
C PHE A 166 -93.40 -39.95 -68.45
N VAL A 167 -92.77 -40.74 -67.61
CA VAL A 167 -91.59 -41.54 -67.99
C VAL A 167 -91.90 -42.47 -69.17
N GLU A 168 -93.12 -43.02 -69.25
CA GLU A 168 -93.53 -43.94 -70.31
C GLU A 168 -94.05 -43.26 -71.59
N LEU A 169 -94.65 -42.06 -71.51
CA LEU A 169 -95.24 -41.35 -72.66
C LEU A 169 -94.42 -40.17 -73.17
N ASN A 170 -93.62 -39.52 -72.31
CA ASN A 170 -92.79 -38.39 -72.70
C ASN A 170 -91.85 -38.82 -73.82
N LYS A 171 -91.92 -38.12 -74.95
CA LYS A 171 -91.20 -38.47 -76.19
C LYS A 171 -91.52 -39.86 -76.75
N SER A 172 -92.60 -40.51 -76.33
CA SER A 172 -93.06 -41.76 -76.92
C SER A 172 -93.67 -41.52 -78.30
N GLU A 173 -93.49 -42.49 -79.20
CA GLU A 173 -93.95 -42.40 -80.59
C GLU A 173 -95.48 -42.32 -80.70
N ILE A 174 -96.20 -42.96 -79.77
CA ILE A 174 -97.67 -42.93 -79.70
C ILE A 174 -98.18 -41.52 -79.36
N LEU A 175 -97.53 -40.82 -78.41
CA LEU A 175 -97.89 -39.45 -78.04
C LEU A 175 -97.62 -38.48 -79.20
N ILE A 176 -96.44 -38.60 -79.83
CA ILE A 176 -96.02 -37.78 -80.96
C ILE A 176 -97.01 -37.92 -82.13
N ASN A 177 -97.37 -39.16 -82.49
CA ASN A 177 -98.31 -39.42 -83.59
C ASN A 177 -99.73 -38.92 -83.27
N HIS A 178 -100.14 -39.01 -82.01
CA HIS A 178 -101.43 -38.49 -81.57
C HIS A 178 -101.50 -36.96 -81.68
N GLU A 179 -100.48 -36.25 -81.21
CA GLU A 179 -100.40 -34.79 -81.32
C GLU A 179 -100.42 -34.36 -82.80
N LYS A 180 -99.66 -35.03 -83.67
CA LYS A 180 -99.71 -34.78 -85.12
C LYS A 180 -101.09 -35.02 -85.74
N PHE A 181 -101.77 -36.11 -85.38
CA PHE A 181 -103.09 -36.41 -85.96
C PHE A 181 -104.19 -35.43 -85.48
N SER A 182 -104.01 -34.81 -84.31
CA SER A 182 -104.95 -33.80 -83.77
C SER A 182 -105.14 -32.59 -84.70
N GLU A 183 -104.15 -32.31 -85.54
CA GLU A 183 -104.13 -31.17 -86.47
C GLU A 183 -104.56 -31.56 -87.90
N SER A 184 -104.93 -32.82 -88.14
CA SER A 184 -105.23 -33.29 -89.50
C SER A 184 -106.56 -32.75 -90.05
N GLU A 185 -106.59 -32.38 -91.33
CA GLU A 185 -107.82 -31.98 -92.04
C GLU A 185 -108.91 -33.06 -91.95
N LYS A 186 -108.51 -34.33 -91.93
CA LYS A 186 -109.42 -35.48 -91.81
C LYS A 186 -110.18 -35.47 -90.48
N LEU A 187 -109.52 -35.12 -89.37
CA LEU A 187 -110.17 -34.98 -88.08
C LEU A 187 -111.02 -33.70 -88.03
N GLN A 188 -110.55 -32.60 -88.62
CA GLN A 188 -111.32 -31.35 -88.68
C GLN A 188 -112.62 -31.50 -89.46
N ASN A 189 -112.56 -32.06 -90.67
CA ASN A 189 -113.74 -32.36 -91.48
C ASN A 189 -114.72 -33.29 -90.74
N PHE A 190 -114.22 -34.28 -90.00
CA PHE A 190 -115.06 -35.11 -89.14
C PHE A 190 -115.77 -34.32 -88.02
N LEU A 191 -115.05 -33.40 -87.36
CA LEU A 191 -115.62 -32.56 -86.31
C LEU A 191 -116.68 -31.59 -86.87
N GLU A 192 -116.44 -31.00 -88.04
CA GLU A 192 -117.42 -30.16 -88.74
C GLU A 192 -118.67 -30.94 -89.13
N LEU A 193 -118.51 -32.12 -89.73
CA LEU A 193 -119.62 -32.99 -90.11
C LEU A 193 -120.43 -33.48 -88.90
N LYS A 194 -119.78 -33.70 -87.75
CA LYS A 194 -120.43 -34.09 -86.50
C LYS A 194 -121.31 -32.98 -85.91
N ASN A 195 -121.04 -31.72 -86.25
CA ASN A 195 -121.73 -30.55 -85.74
C ASN A 195 -122.83 -29.99 -86.69
N ALA A 196 -123.11 -30.62 -87.84
CA ALA A 196 -124.07 -30.13 -88.83
C ALA A 196 -125.57 -30.42 -88.52
N PRO A 197 -126.54 -29.58 -88.93
CA PRO A 197 -127.97 -29.68 -88.54
C PRO A 197 -128.74 -30.91 -89.08
N ASP A 198 -129.68 -31.41 -88.26
CA ASP A 198 -130.27 -32.75 -88.32
C ASP A 198 -131.08 -33.15 -89.56
N LYS A 199 -131.56 -32.19 -90.37
CA LYS A 199 -132.49 -32.48 -91.49
C LYS A 199 -131.79 -32.94 -92.77
N ASN A 200 -130.46 -32.83 -92.87
CA ASN A 200 -129.72 -33.20 -94.09
C ASN A 200 -129.24 -34.66 -94.06
N LYS A 201 -130.02 -35.55 -94.70
CA LYS A 201 -129.76 -37.01 -94.71
C LYS A 201 -128.40 -37.40 -95.34
N ILE A 202 -127.84 -36.61 -96.26
CA ILE A 202 -126.59 -36.95 -96.97
C ILE A 202 -125.37 -36.78 -96.05
N LYS A 203 -125.20 -35.60 -95.43
CA LYS A 203 -124.08 -35.32 -94.51
C LYS A 203 -124.04 -36.25 -93.28
N ARG A 204 -125.21 -36.68 -92.80
CA ARG A 204 -125.30 -37.66 -91.70
C ARG A 204 -124.81 -39.05 -92.10
N LYS A 205 -124.99 -39.47 -93.35
CA LYS A 205 -124.49 -40.75 -93.85
C LYS A 205 -122.96 -40.75 -93.91
N GLU A 206 -122.38 -39.62 -94.33
CA GLU A 206 -120.93 -39.39 -94.41
C GLU A 206 -120.26 -39.28 -93.03
N CYS A 207 -120.85 -38.54 -92.09
CA CYS A 207 -120.40 -38.52 -90.70
C CYS A 207 -120.41 -39.92 -90.07
N ARG A 208 -121.45 -40.72 -90.31
CA ARG A 208 -121.53 -42.12 -89.81
C ARG A 208 -120.48 -43.04 -90.45
N ALA A 209 -120.06 -42.77 -91.69
CA ALA A 209 -118.97 -43.48 -92.33
C ALA A 209 -117.62 -43.13 -91.68
N LEU A 210 -117.35 -41.84 -91.47
CA LEU A 210 -116.14 -41.37 -90.76
C LEU A 210 -116.12 -41.75 -89.27
N GLN A 211 -117.27 -41.89 -88.61
CA GLN A 211 -117.35 -42.46 -87.25
C GLN A 211 -116.83 -43.89 -87.19
N LYS A 212 -116.80 -44.61 -88.32
CA LYS A 212 -116.24 -45.96 -88.41
C LYS A 212 -114.75 -45.97 -88.77
N ASP A 213 -114.16 -44.84 -89.17
CA ASP A 213 -112.75 -44.71 -89.54
C ASP A 213 -111.81 -45.08 -88.38
N ARG A 214 -110.76 -45.84 -88.70
CA ARG A 214 -109.84 -46.43 -87.71
C ARG A 214 -108.97 -45.37 -87.04
N GLU A 215 -108.54 -44.33 -87.76
CA GLU A 215 -107.66 -43.29 -87.23
C GLU A 215 -108.44 -42.35 -86.31
N ILE A 216 -109.65 -41.96 -86.71
CA ILE A 216 -110.56 -41.15 -85.88
C ILE A 216 -110.90 -41.90 -84.58
N LYS A 217 -111.22 -43.20 -84.66
CA LYS A 217 -111.44 -44.03 -83.45
C LYS A 217 -110.21 -44.14 -82.56
N SER A 218 -109.03 -44.32 -83.15
CA SER A 218 -107.78 -44.49 -82.39
C SER A 218 -107.37 -43.20 -81.70
N TYR A 219 -107.50 -42.05 -82.38
CA TYR A 219 -107.32 -40.73 -81.82
C TYR A 219 -108.22 -40.52 -80.61
N PHE A 220 -109.55 -40.63 -80.77
CA PHE A 220 -110.47 -40.44 -79.64
C PHE A 220 -110.32 -41.49 -78.53
N ARG A 221 -109.79 -42.69 -78.83
CA ARG A 221 -109.49 -43.72 -77.82
C ARG A 221 -108.27 -43.33 -76.98
N PHE A 222 -107.22 -42.81 -77.61
CA PHE A 222 -106.03 -42.35 -76.90
C PHE A 222 -106.29 -41.00 -76.19
N GLU A 223 -107.07 -40.12 -76.81
CA GLU A 223 -107.52 -38.84 -76.23
C GLU A 223 -108.35 -39.06 -74.95
N LYS A 224 -109.19 -40.11 -74.93
CA LYS A 224 -109.92 -40.54 -73.73
C LYS A 224 -109.11 -41.44 -72.79
N SER A 225 -107.85 -41.73 -73.11
CA SER A 225 -107.04 -42.62 -72.28
C SER A 225 -106.69 -41.94 -70.97
N LYS A 226 -106.87 -42.67 -69.86
CA LYS A 226 -106.45 -42.22 -68.54
C LYS A 226 -104.95 -41.89 -68.50
N LYS A 227 -104.15 -42.55 -69.34
CA LYS A 227 -102.69 -42.38 -69.41
C LYS A 227 -102.29 -41.03 -70.02
N LEU A 228 -102.90 -40.64 -71.14
CA LEU A 228 -102.66 -39.33 -71.76
C LEU A 228 -103.17 -38.19 -70.88
N LYS A 229 -104.34 -38.37 -70.24
CA LYS A 229 -104.85 -37.41 -69.26
C LYS A 229 -103.85 -37.17 -68.13
N LEU A 230 -103.34 -38.24 -67.51
CA LEU A 230 -102.33 -38.15 -66.46
C LEU A 230 -101.02 -37.52 -66.95
N TYR A 231 -100.59 -37.80 -68.19
CA TYR A 231 -99.41 -37.19 -68.80
C TYR A 231 -99.56 -35.66 -68.90
N ARG A 232 -100.67 -35.18 -69.48
CA ARG A 232 -100.94 -33.74 -69.64
C ARG A 232 -101.08 -33.03 -68.29
N GLU A 233 -101.67 -33.67 -67.29
CA GLU A 233 -101.76 -33.14 -65.92
C GLU A 233 -100.40 -33.09 -65.21
N THR A 234 -99.44 -33.93 -65.62
CA THR A 234 -98.14 -34.08 -64.93
C THR A 234 -97.01 -33.27 -65.57
N ILE A 235 -97.10 -32.95 -66.86
CA ILE A 235 -95.99 -32.34 -67.62
C ILE A 235 -95.47 -31.03 -67.00
N ASP A 236 -96.37 -30.23 -66.41
CA ASP A 236 -96.05 -28.98 -65.72
C ASP A 236 -96.06 -29.11 -64.18
N SER A 237 -96.17 -30.33 -63.65
CA SER A 237 -96.28 -30.56 -62.20
C SER A 237 -94.95 -30.31 -61.48
N HIS A 238 -95.06 -29.75 -60.27
CA HIS A 238 -93.92 -29.58 -59.36
C HIS A 238 -93.25 -30.92 -59.02
N ASP A 239 -94.03 -31.99 -58.86
CA ASP A 239 -93.52 -33.33 -58.54
C ASP A 239 -92.62 -33.89 -59.65
N LEU A 240 -92.92 -33.59 -60.91
CA LEU A 240 -92.09 -33.99 -62.03
C LEU A 240 -90.76 -33.23 -62.06
N LYS A 241 -90.78 -31.90 -61.85
CA LYS A 241 -89.56 -31.08 -61.74
C LYS A 241 -88.63 -31.63 -60.65
N LYS A 242 -89.18 -31.88 -59.46
CA LYS A 242 -88.46 -32.46 -58.33
C LYS A 242 -87.91 -33.86 -58.64
N TYR A 243 -88.66 -34.71 -59.36
CA TYR A 243 -88.19 -36.03 -59.77
C TYR A 243 -86.99 -35.95 -60.72
N ILE A 244 -87.00 -35.03 -61.68
CA ILE A 244 -85.90 -34.83 -62.63
C ILE A 244 -84.64 -34.32 -61.90
N GLU A 245 -84.79 -33.36 -60.99
CA GLU A 245 -83.69 -32.85 -60.16
C GLU A 245 -83.07 -33.95 -59.28
N LEU A 246 -83.91 -34.71 -58.58
CA LEU A 246 -83.44 -35.79 -57.72
C LEU A 246 -82.79 -36.93 -58.52
N LYS A 247 -83.29 -37.21 -59.73
CA LYS A 247 -82.65 -38.18 -60.64
C LYS A 247 -81.24 -37.73 -61.01
N ALA A 248 -81.08 -36.49 -61.45
CA ALA A 248 -79.78 -35.94 -61.81
C ALA A 248 -78.83 -35.91 -60.60
N PHE A 249 -79.33 -35.58 -59.40
CA PHE A 249 -78.53 -35.58 -58.18
C PHE A 249 -78.05 -36.98 -57.78
N VAL A 250 -78.94 -37.98 -57.79
CA VAL A 250 -78.62 -39.37 -57.41
C VAL A 250 -77.69 -40.06 -58.42
N GLU A 251 -77.74 -39.66 -59.69
CA GLU A 251 -76.87 -40.21 -60.74
C GLU A 251 -75.48 -39.54 -60.78
N SER A 252 -75.29 -38.44 -60.03
CA SER A 252 -74.04 -37.66 -60.00
C SER A 252 -72.89 -38.39 -59.28
N ASP A 253 -71.65 -38.10 -59.66
CA ASP A 253 -70.48 -38.73 -59.03
C ASP A 253 -70.30 -38.27 -57.58
N HIS A 254 -70.64 -37.00 -57.28
CA HIS A 254 -70.67 -36.48 -55.92
C HIS A 254 -71.60 -37.31 -55.00
N TYR A 255 -72.76 -37.73 -55.50
CA TYR A 255 -73.66 -38.60 -54.73
C TYR A 255 -73.03 -39.97 -54.47
N LYS A 256 -72.43 -40.60 -55.49
CA LYS A 256 -71.81 -41.93 -55.37
C LYS A 256 -70.63 -41.91 -54.40
N GLU A 257 -69.77 -40.89 -54.48
CA GLU A 257 -68.65 -40.68 -53.55
C GLU A 257 -69.15 -40.45 -52.11
N ARG A 258 -70.19 -39.63 -51.95
CA ARG A 258 -70.77 -39.41 -50.61
C ARG A 258 -71.43 -40.67 -50.06
N GLU A 259 -72.14 -41.43 -50.89
CA GLU A 259 -72.78 -42.69 -50.51
C GLU A 259 -71.74 -43.74 -50.08
N THR A 260 -70.67 -43.92 -50.87
CA THR A 260 -69.57 -44.83 -50.55
C THR A 260 -68.87 -44.46 -49.24
N PHE A 261 -68.59 -43.17 -49.01
CA PHE A 261 -68.05 -42.68 -47.73
C PHE A 261 -68.99 -42.97 -46.55
N LEU A 262 -70.29 -42.65 -46.69
CA LEU A 262 -71.28 -42.82 -45.61
C LEU A 262 -71.55 -44.30 -45.27
N LYS A 263 -71.39 -45.20 -46.24
CA LYS A 263 -71.52 -46.66 -46.07
C LYS A 263 -70.24 -47.33 -45.56
N ASP A 264 -69.08 -46.66 -45.63
CA ASP A 264 -67.83 -47.22 -45.13
C ASP A 264 -67.84 -47.29 -43.59
N LYS A 265 -67.74 -48.53 -43.09
CA LYS A 265 -67.66 -48.82 -41.65
C LYS A 265 -66.27 -48.53 -41.08
N LYS A 266 -65.25 -48.43 -41.92
CA LYS A 266 -63.85 -48.13 -41.56
C LYS A 266 -63.43 -46.70 -41.92
N LYS A 267 -64.39 -45.80 -42.13
CA LYS A 267 -64.12 -44.41 -42.52
C LYS A 267 -63.30 -43.64 -41.49
N PHE A 268 -63.46 -43.97 -40.20
CA PHE A 268 -62.67 -43.35 -39.15
C PHE A 268 -61.20 -43.78 -39.23
N GLU A 269 -60.92 -45.06 -39.46
CA GLU A 269 -59.57 -45.61 -39.59
C GLU A 269 -58.83 -45.08 -40.83
N LYS A 270 -59.55 -44.53 -41.80
CA LYS A 270 -58.98 -43.85 -42.98
C LYS A 270 -58.86 -42.33 -42.80
N SER A 271 -59.26 -41.79 -41.65
CA SER A 271 -59.26 -40.35 -41.40
C SER A 271 -57.90 -39.83 -40.94
N GLU A 272 -57.70 -38.52 -41.09
CA GLU A 272 -56.55 -37.81 -40.53
C GLU A 272 -56.52 -37.92 -38.99
N ALA A 273 -57.67 -37.85 -38.33
CA ALA A 273 -57.79 -37.98 -36.88
C ALA A 273 -57.26 -39.33 -36.36
N TYR A 274 -57.54 -40.43 -37.08
CA TYR A 274 -56.98 -41.74 -36.73
C TYR A 274 -55.47 -41.81 -36.99
N THR A 275 -54.99 -41.21 -38.08
CA THR A 275 -53.55 -41.11 -38.37
C THR A 275 -52.81 -40.37 -37.26
N LYS A 276 -53.35 -39.23 -36.81
CA LYS A 276 -52.85 -38.45 -35.66
C LYS A 276 -52.84 -39.28 -34.37
N GLN A 277 -53.88 -40.09 -34.11
CA GLN A 277 -53.92 -41.00 -32.97
C GLN A 277 -52.81 -42.06 -33.00
N GLN A 278 -52.56 -42.66 -34.17
CA GLN A 278 -51.51 -43.66 -34.31
C GLN A 278 -50.12 -43.05 -34.15
N ARG A 279 -49.91 -41.84 -34.69
CA ARG A 279 -48.66 -41.09 -34.51
C ARG A 279 -48.44 -40.74 -33.04
N PHE A 280 -49.46 -40.26 -32.34
CA PHE A 280 -49.41 -39.99 -30.90
C PHE A 280 -48.98 -41.23 -30.11
N LYS A 281 -49.63 -42.38 -30.33
CA LYS A 281 -49.27 -43.65 -29.65
C LYS A 281 -47.83 -44.09 -29.93
N LYS A 282 -47.33 -43.87 -31.15
CA LYS A 282 -45.93 -44.18 -31.51
C LYS A 282 -44.96 -43.26 -30.76
N LEU A 283 -45.24 -41.95 -30.71
CA LEU A 283 -44.41 -40.99 -29.99
C LEU A 283 -44.47 -41.21 -28.47
N GLU A 284 -45.64 -41.54 -27.92
CA GLU A 284 -45.80 -41.92 -26.51
C GLU A 284 -44.96 -43.16 -26.15
N ALA A 285 -44.78 -44.08 -27.10
CA ALA A 285 -43.95 -45.26 -26.92
C ALA A 285 -42.45 -45.01 -27.12
N ASP A 286 -42.05 -43.90 -27.74
CA ASP A 286 -40.67 -43.54 -28.09
C ASP A 286 -39.79 -43.38 -26.84
N GLN A 287 -38.54 -43.84 -26.94
CA GLN A 287 -37.61 -43.87 -25.80
C GLN A 287 -37.16 -42.47 -25.36
N ASP A 288 -37.06 -41.52 -26.29
CA ASP A 288 -36.66 -40.15 -25.97
C ASP A 288 -37.79 -39.41 -25.26
N ILE A 289 -39.03 -39.57 -25.74
CA ILE A 289 -40.22 -38.98 -25.10
C ILE A 289 -40.40 -39.57 -23.70
N LYS A 290 -40.30 -40.90 -23.54
CA LYS A 290 -40.37 -41.55 -22.22
C LYS A 290 -39.25 -41.10 -21.29
N PHE A 291 -38.02 -40.98 -21.80
CA PHE A 291 -36.90 -40.48 -21.04
C PHE A 291 -37.17 -39.04 -20.57
N PHE A 292 -37.57 -38.15 -21.47
CA PHE A 292 -37.85 -36.75 -21.17
C PHE A 292 -38.91 -36.61 -20.06
N LEU A 293 -40.09 -37.22 -20.26
CA LEU A 293 -41.20 -37.18 -19.28
C LEU A 293 -40.84 -37.78 -17.92
N LYS A 294 -39.90 -38.74 -17.87
CA LYS A 294 -39.42 -39.34 -16.64
C LYS A 294 -38.36 -38.46 -15.97
N TYR A 295 -37.40 -37.96 -16.73
CA TYR A 295 -36.25 -37.20 -16.24
C TYR A 295 -36.67 -35.90 -15.57
N GLU A 296 -37.68 -35.22 -16.13
CA GLU A 296 -38.30 -34.02 -15.53
C GLU A 296 -38.74 -34.24 -14.07
N LYS A 297 -39.13 -35.48 -13.72
CA LYS A 297 -39.63 -35.83 -12.39
C LYS A 297 -38.54 -36.33 -11.44
N VAL A 298 -37.33 -36.60 -11.93
CA VAL A 298 -36.25 -37.16 -11.11
C VAL A 298 -35.77 -36.13 -10.10
N ALA A 299 -35.59 -36.57 -8.85
CA ALA A 299 -35.19 -35.69 -7.74
C ALA A 299 -33.87 -34.93 -7.99
N ILE A 300 -32.96 -35.49 -8.79
CA ILE A 300 -31.68 -34.86 -9.13
C ILE A 300 -31.87 -33.64 -10.04
N TYR A 301 -32.83 -33.69 -10.97
CA TYR A 301 -33.18 -32.56 -11.83
C TYR A 301 -33.88 -31.45 -11.06
N LYS A 302 -34.78 -31.80 -10.14
CA LYS A 302 -35.40 -30.83 -9.21
C LYS A 302 -34.34 -30.08 -8.39
N ASN A 303 -33.40 -30.81 -7.79
CA ASN A 303 -32.26 -30.20 -7.09
C ASN A 303 -31.43 -29.31 -8.01
N TYR A 304 -31.24 -29.68 -9.28
CA TYR A 304 -30.54 -28.82 -10.24
C TYR A 304 -31.26 -27.48 -10.42
N LEU A 305 -32.59 -27.52 -10.64
CA LEU A 305 -33.41 -26.31 -10.78
C LEU A 305 -33.45 -25.45 -9.52
N ASP A 306 -33.52 -26.06 -8.33
CA ASP A 306 -33.54 -25.35 -7.06
C ASP A 306 -32.20 -24.65 -6.77
N VAL A 307 -31.09 -25.23 -7.23
CA VAL A 307 -29.73 -24.78 -6.88
C VAL A 307 -29.10 -23.88 -7.93
N LYS A 308 -29.41 -24.05 -9.23
CA LYS A 308 -28.78 -23.30 -10.34
C LYS A 308 -28.79 -21.78 -10.15
N ASP A 309 -29.84 -21.25 -9.51
CA ASP A 309 -30.03 -19.82 -9.25
C ASP A 309 -29.96 -19.47 -7.75
N SER A 310 -29.60 -20.44 -6.90
CA SER A 310 -29.56 -20.28 -5.44
C SER A 310 -28.45 -19.34 -4.96
N PHE A 311 -28.70 -18.68 -3.85
CA PHE A 311 -27.70 -17.85 -3.16
C PHE A 311 -26.45 -18.66 -2.80
N ASP A 312 -26.63 -19.88 -2.27
CA ASP A 312 -25.51 -20.75 -1.88
C ASP A 312 -24.56 -21.08 -3.04
N LEU A 313 -25.09 -21.31 -4.24
CA LEU A 313 -24.26 -21.60 -5.42
C LEU A 313 -23.51 -20.35 -5.87
N LYS A 314 -24.17 -19.18 -5.87
CA LYS A 314 -23.52 -17.89 -6.17
C LYS A 314 -22.38 -17.62 -5.18
N ARG A 315 -22.66 -17.78 -3.87
CA ARG A 315 -21.67 -17.62 -2.80
C ARG A 315 -20.53 -18.63 -2.89
N PHE A 316 -20.82 -19.87 -3.32
CA PHE A 316 -19.78 -20.87 -3.57
C PHE A 316 -18.79 -20.41 -4.65
N TYR A 317 -19.29 -19.88 -5.77
CA TYR A 317 -18.41 -19.37 -6.84
C TYR A 317 -17.63 -18.13 -6.41
N GLU A 318 -18.28 -17.19 -5.74
CA GLU A 318 -17.63 -15.99 -5.17
C GLU A 318 -16.49 -16.39 -4.22
N LEU A 319 -16.75 -17.28 -3.26
CA LEU A 319 -15.72 -17.75 -2.34
C LEU A 319 -14.62 -18.56 -3.05
N LYS A 320 -14.96 -19.31 -4.10
CA LYS A 320 -13.96 -20.01 -4.91
C LYS A 320 -13.01 -19.01 -5.57
N GLU A 321 -13.53 -17.92 -6.13
CA GLU A 321 -12.70 -16.86 -6.73
C GLU A 321 -11.87 -16.14 -5.67
N ILE A 322 -12.48 -15.71 -4.56
CA ILE A 322 -11.79 -15.02 -3.46
C ILE A 322 -10.65 -15.89 -2.92
N THR A 323 -10.93 -17.15 -2.57
CA THR A 323 -9.93 -18.03 -1.93
C THR A 323 -8.81 -18.49 -2.86
N LEU A 324 -9.00 -18.36 -4.18
CA LEU A 324 -7.97 -18.60 -5.19
C LEU A 324 -7.22 -17.33 -5.61
N SER A 325 -7.71 -16.16 -5.21
CA SER A 325 -7.06 -14.88 -5.55
C SER A 325 -5.67 -14.77 -4.91
N LYS A 326 -4.76 -14.09 -5.61
CA LYS A 326 -3.40 -13.84 -5.13
C LYS A 326 -3.42 -13.08 -3.80
N GLU A 327 -4.25 -12.05 -3.69
CA GLU A 327 -4.40 -11.22 -2.48
C GLU A 327 -4.78 -12.07 -1.26
N PHE A 328 -5.75 -12.97 -1.40
CA PHE A 328 -6.16 -13.86 -0.32
C PHE A 328 -5.05 -14.81 0.11
N LEU A 329 -4.34 -15.41 -0.85
CA LEU A 329 -3.25 -16.34 -0.57
C LEU A 329 -2.08 -15.64 0.14
N GLU A 330 -1.72 -14.43 -0.29
CA GLU A 330 -0.70 -13.59 0.35
C GLU A 330 -1.12 -13.19 1.76
N ARG A 331 -2.37 -12.76 1.94
CA ARG A 331 -2.91 -12.37 3.24
C ARG A 331 -2.96 -13.55 4.21
N LYS A 332 -3.39 -14.73 3.74
CA LYS A 332 -3.36 -15.97 4.51
C LYS A 332 -1.93 -16.32 4.94
N ALA A 333 -0.98 -16.30 4.01
CA ALA A 333 0.43 -16.58 4.31
C ALA A 333 0.99 -15.60 5.36
N TYR A 334 0.64 -14.32 5.26
CA TYR A 334 1.00 -13.31 6.26
C TYR A 334 0.41 -13.58 7.65
N LEU A 335 -0.87 -13.95 7.73
CA LEU A 335 -1.54 -14.27 9.00
C LEU A 335 -1.07 -15.59 9.63
N GLU A 336 -0.58 -16.53 8.82
CA GLU A 336 -0.01 -17.80 9.28
C GLU A 336 1.47 -17.67 9.69
N ASP A 337 2.15 -16.58 9.30
CA ASP A 337 3.56 -16.36 9.61
C ASP A 337 3.76 -15.96 11.09
N LYS A 338 4.35 -16.89 11.85
CA LYS A 338 4.71 -16.67 13.26
C LYS A 338 5.85 -15.67 13.46
N LYS A 339 6.66 -15.42 12.42
CA LYS A 339 7.79 -14.49 12.44
C LYS A 339 7.48 -13.17 11.70
N ARG A 340 6.20 -12.86 11.49
CA ARG A 340 5.79 -11.64 10.79
C ARG A 340 6.27 -10.36 11.46
N TRP A 341 6.34 -10.36 12.80
CA TRP A 341 6.87 -9.22 13.55
C TRP A 341 8.33 -8.99 13.19
N GLU A 342 9.15 -10.04 13.20
CA GLU A 342 10.57 -9.96 12.86
C GLU A 342 10.84 -9.60 11.40
N LYS A 343 9.85 -9.77 10.52
CA LYS A 343 9.89 -9.35 9.11
C LYS A 343 9.31 -7.95 8.87
N SER A 344 8.76 -7.31 9.89
CA SER A 344 8.18 -5.97 9.76
C SER A 344 9.25 -4.88 9.64
N GLU A 345 8.89 -3.78 8.99
CA GLU A 345 9.72 -2.57 8.98
C GLU A 345 9.92 -2.05 10.41
N GLU A 346 8.90 -2.16 11.25
CA GLU A 346 8.92 -1.74 12.64
C GLU A 346 9.99 -2.47 13.46
N TYR A 347 10.10 -3.78 13.30
CA TYR A 347 11.14 -4.56 13.96
C TYR A 347 12.53 -4.19 13.46
N THR A 348 12.69 -3.91 12.17
CA THR A 348 13.97 -3.47 11.59
C THR A 348 14.43 -2.17 12.23
N LYS A 349 13.54 -1.18 12.38
CA LYS A 349 13.81 0.08 13.07
C LYS A 349 14.13 -0.12 14.55
N GLN A 350 13.38 -0.97 15.26
CA GLN A 350 13.66 -1.30 16.66
C GLN A 350 15.03 -1.97 16.82
N LYS A 351 15.37 -2.92 15.95
CA LYS A 351 16.66 -3.61 15.97
C LYS A 351 17.81 -2.63 15.72
N LYS A 352 17.68 -1.76 14.70
CA LYS A 352 18.67 -0.72 14.42
C LYS A 352 18.88 0.21 15.61
N CYS A 353 17.81 0.67 16.25
CA CYS A 353 17.89 1.48 17.47
C CYS A 353 18.70 0.76 18.58
N LEU A 354 18.42 -0.52 18.82
CA LEU A 354 19.14 -1.33 19.82
C LEU A 354 20.63 -1.53 19.48
N GLU A 355 20.95 -1.71 18.19
CA GLU A 355 22.34 -1.80 17.74
C GLU A 355 23.07 -0.47 17.96
N MET A 356 22.43 0.65 17.62
CA MET A 356 23.00 1.99 17.81
C MET A 356 23.27 2.33 19.28
N LYS A 357 22.46 1.84 20.24
CA LYS A 357 22.73 1.99 21.68
C LYS A 357 24.08 1.44 22.12
N ASN A 358 24.65 0.52 21.35
CA ASN A 358 25.91 -0.14 21.66
C ASN A 358 27.11 0.45 20.91
N ILE A 359 26.91 1.52 20.12
CA ILE A 359 27.99 2.18 19.39
C ILE A 359 28.89 2.94 20.39
N PRO A 360 30.22 2.68 20.43
CA PRO A 360 31.10 3.19 21.48
C PRO A 360 31.09 4.71 21.65
N HIS A 361 31.14 5.48 20.56
CA HIS A 361 31.19 6.94 20.63
C HIS A 361 29.83 7.56 21.00
N LEU A 362 28.70 6.90 20.67
CA LEU A 362 27.38 7.29 21.16
C LEU A 362 27.26 7.05 22.68
N ILE A 363 27.71 5.89 23.17
CA ILE A 363 27.77 5.62 24.62
C ILE A 363 28.60 6.69 25.33
N LYS A 364 29.77 7.00 24.77
CA LYS A 364 30.68 8.02 25.31
C LYS A 364 30.05 9.42 25.27
N TYR A 365 29.34 9.76 24.21
CA TYR A 365 28.58 11.01 24.12
C TYR A 365 27.54 11.12 25.23
N PHE A 366 26.67 10.13 25.41
CA PHE A 366 25.66 10.15 26.49
C PHE A 366 26.26 10.08 27.90
N LYS A 367 27.44 9.47 28.05
CA LYS A 367 28.20 9.52 29.32
C LYS A 367 28.59 10.95 29.70
N PHE A 368 28.86 11.82 28.73
CA PHE A 368 29.38 13.17 28.98
C PHE A 368 28.35 14.30 28.81
N LYS A 369 27.29 14.10 28.01
CA LYS A 369 26.33 15.13 27.58
C LYS A 369 25.84 16.04 28.71
N ASP A 370 25.55 15.45 29.87
CA ASP A 370 24.97 16.15 31.03
C ASP A 370 25.98 16.28 32.19
N THR A 371 27.28 16.33 31.89
CA THR A 371 28.35 16.39 32.90
C THR A 371 29.21 17.65 32.76
N PRO A 372 29.78 18.16 33.87
CA PRO A 372 30.65 19.34 33.86
C PRO A 372 32.10 19.04 33.41
N VAL A 373 32.37 17.83 32.92
CA VAL A 373 33.75 17.36 32.66
C VAL A 373 34.49 18.23 31.65
N PHE A 374 33.76 18.84 30.71
CA PHE A 374 34.29 19.71 29.67
C PHE A 374 34.17 21.21 30.00
N ASP A 375 33.71 21.59 31.20
CA ASP A 375 33.44 22.99 31.54
C ASP A 375 34.66 23.88 31.38
N PHE A 376 35.85 23.36 31.70
CA PHE A 376 37.09 24.09 31.49
C PHE A 376 37.30 24.43 30.01
N LEU A 377 37.20 23.44 29.12
CA LEU A 377 37.36 23.60 27.67
C LEU A 377 36.25 24.47 27.05
N LYS A 378 35.05 24.42 27.63
CA LYS A 378 33.92 25.27 27.23
C LYS A 378 34.12 26.72 27.66
N SER A 379 34.72 26.97 28.83
CA SER A 379 34.73 28.30 29.48
C SER A 379 36.03 29.08 29.39
N TRP A 380 37.13 28.47 28.93
CA TRP A 380 38.45 29.11 28.90
C TRP A 380 39.05 29.12 27.50
N ASP A 381 39.63 30.25 27.12
CA ASP A 381 40.41 30.43 25.91
C ASP A 381 41.89 30.59 26.24
N VAL A 382 42.75 29.99 25.42
CA VAL A 382 44.19 30.27 25.44
C VAL A 382 44.41 31.61 24.76
N VAL A 383 44.92 32.58 25.51
CA VAL A 383 45.16 33.96 25.02
C VAL A 383 46.64 34.30 24.86
N PHE A 384 47.51 33.47 25.43
CA PHE A 384 48.95 33.54 25.22
C PHE A 384 49.54 32.15 25.43
N GLU A 385 50.36 31.69 24.49
CA GLU A 385 51.12 30.44 24.67
C GLU A 385 52.45 30.50 23.93
N ASP A 386 53.43 29.79 24.47
CA ASP A 386 54.71 29.53 23.81
C ASP A 386 55.27 28.20 24.31
N ASP A 387 55.58 27.29 23.39
CA ASP A 387 56.20 25.99 23.67
C ASP A 387 57.72 25.99 23.40
N PHE A 388 58.25 27.13 22.96
CA PHE A 388 59.67 27.34 22.64
C PHE A 388 60.23 26.29 21.67
N SER A 389 59.39 25.76 20.79
CA SER A 389 59.77 24.78 19.76
C SER A 389 60.65 25.39 18.67
N ASP A 390 60.46 26.68 18.38
CA ASP A 390 61.27 27.45 17.45
C ASP A 390 62.74 27.54 17.88
N GLN A 391 63.66 27.46 16.90
CA GLN A 391 65.11 27.54 17.14
C GLN A 391 65.59 28.90 17.66
N GLN A 392 64.79 29.95 17.46
CA GLN A 392 65.04 31.30 17.97
C GLN A 392 63.85 31.76 18.81
N LEU A 393 64.11 32.65 19.78
CA LEU A 393 63.07 33.23 20.61
C LEU A 393 62.11 34.05 19.75
N ASN A 394 60.80 33.85 19.92
CA ASN A 394 59.79 34.65 19.25
C ASN A 394 59.79 36.07 19.82
N LEU A 395 60.38 37.02 19.08
CA LEU A 395 60.54 38.42 19.51
C LEU A 395 59.24 39.25 19.41
N GLU A 396 58.20 38.74 18.75
CA GLU A 396 56.87 39.36 18.81
C GLU A 396 56.21 39.09 20.16
N LYS A 397 56.48 37.93 20.77
CA LYS A 397 55.98 37.55 22.09
C LYS A 397 56.89 38.02 23.22
N TRP A 398 58.20 38.03 23.03
CA TRP A 398 59.16 38.22 24.11
C TRP A 398 60.21 39.29 23.78
N ALA A 399 60.31 40.30 24.63
CA ALA A 399 61.46 41.19 24.68
C ALA A 399 62.60 40.52 25.47
N THR A 400 63.85 40.69 25.06
CA THR A 400 65.05 40.21 25.79
C THR A 400 65.55 41.21 26.84
N ARG A 401 64.67 42.12 27.24
CA ARG A 401 64.90 43.17 28.23
C ARG A 401 63.71 43.25 29.17
N SER A 402 63.92 43.74 30.40
CA SER A 402 62.78 44.05 31.27
C SER A 402 61.94 45.18 30.67
N TYR A 403 60.67 45.27 31.05
CA TYR A 403 59.76 46.30 30.57
C TYR A 403 60.33 47.72 30.78
N TRP A 404 60.88 47.99 31.96
CA TRP A 404 61.49 49.29 32.26
C TRP A 404 62.88 49.49 31.64
N ALA A 405 63.69 48.44 31.50
CA ALA A 405 64.96 48.55 30.80
C ALA A 405 64.75 49.01 29.35
N ASP A 406 63.71 48.46 28.70
CA ASP A 406 63.34 48.84 27.34
C ASP A 406 62.78 50.27 27.26
N LYS A 407 61.93 50.67 28.22
CA LYS A 407 61.34 52.02 28.27
C LYS A 407 62.31 53.15 28.66
N LEU A 408 63.28 52.88 29.53
CA LEU A 408 64.15 53.92 30.10
C LEU A 408 65.47 54.08 29.35
N LEU A 409 66.13 52.96 29.06
CA LEU A 409 67.53 52.93 28.64
C LEU A 409 67.73 52.34 27.25
N GLY A 410 66.81 51.48 26.80
CA GLY A 410 67.03 50.65 25.62
C GLY A 410 68.12 49.59 25.81
N GLU A 411 68.49 49.29 27.06
CA GLU A 411 69.43 48.23 27.42
C GLU A 411 69.17 47.75 28.87
N ASN A 412 69.59 46.53 29.16
CA ASN A 412 69.47 45.95 30.50
C ASN A 412 70.47 46.58 31.47
N TYR A 413 70.09 46.61 32.74
CA TYR A 413 70.94 47.03 33.85
C TYR A 413 70.75 46.09 35.04
N SER A 414 71.71 46.11 35.96
CA SER A 414 71.71 45.28 37.17
C SER A 414 71.49 46.13 38.42
N MET A 415 71.01 45.50 39.48
CA MET A 415 70.83 46.16 40.77
C MET A 415 72.10 46.09 41.61
N PRO A 416 72.30 47.00 42.58
CA PRO A 416 73.43 46.92 43.49
C PRO A 416 73.50 45.57 44.21
N GLY A 417 74.64 44.89 44.10
CA GLY A 417 74.87 43.56 44.68
C GLY A 417 74.68 42.39 43.71
N ASP A 418 74.10 42.63 42.51
CA ASP A 418 74.06 41.62 41.46
C ASP A 418 75.47 41.42 40.86
N LEU A 419 75.88 40.17 40.69
CA LEU A 419 77.19 39.80 40.13
C LEU A 419 77.15 39.56 38.61
N HIS A 420 76.04 39.89 37.96
CA HIS A 420 75.81 39.60 36.55
C HIS A 420 75.25 40.81 35.80
N VAL A 421 75.34 40.79 34.48
CA VAL A 421 74.51 41.61 33.58
C VAL A 421 73.63 40.73 32.70
N SER A 422 72.38 41.13 32.48
CA SER A 422 71.48 40.43 31.55
C SER A 422 71.75 40.87 30.11
N THR A 423 72.09 39.94 29.22
CA THR A 423 72.31 40.25 27.80
C THR A 423 70.98 40.40 27.06
N SER A 424 71.01 41.05 25.89
CA SER A 424 69.85 41.15 24.99
C SER A 424 69.68 39.88 24.14
N GLY A 425 69.62 38.70 24.78
CA GLY A 425 69.33 37.41 24.14
C GLY A 425 70.50 36.42 24.06
N GLY A 426 71.75 36.83 24.28
CA GLY A 426 72.93 35.95 24.19
C GLY A 426 72.98 34.80 25.23
N ASN A 427 72.14 34.90 26.26
CA ASN A 427 71.95 33.91 27.31
C ASN A 427 70.63 33.13 27.17
N ILE A 428 69.89 33.33 26.08
CA ILE A 428 68.61 32.67 25.82
C ILE A 428 68.82 31.60 24.75
N LYS A 429 68.33 30.39 25.01
CA LYS A 429 68.27 29.30 24.03
C LYS A 429 66.86 28.74 23.95
N THR A 430 66.40 28.45 22.72
CA THR A 430 65.13 27.78 22.41
C THR A 430 65.40 26.60 21.47
N GLY A 431 64.37 25.95 20.91
CA GLY A 431 64.50 24.78 20.03
C GLY A 431 64.04 23.46 20.66
N ARG A 432 63.08 23.54 21.60
CA ARG A 432 62.30 22.47 22.29
C ARG A 432 61.77 22.97 23.63
N LYS A 433 62.52 23.86 24.26
CA LYS A 433 62.28 24.44 25.58
C LYS A 433 63.08 25.72 25.69
N LEU A 434 62.65 26.66 26.52
CA LEU A 434 63.45 27.82 26.87
C LEU A 434 64.51 27.44 27.91
N ALA A 435 65.74 27.91 27.70
CA ALA A 435 66.80 27.90 28.69
C ALA A 435 67.44 29.28 28.81
N ILE A 436 67.36 29.87 30.02
CA ILE A 436 68.18 31.02 30.40
C ILE A 436 69.47 30.47 31.01
N GLU A 437 70.59 30.64 30.32
CA GLU A 437 71.91 30.13 30.72
C GLU A 437 72.75 31.23 31.38
N ILE A 438 73.15 31.01 32.63
CA ILE A 438 74.16 31.85 33.27
C ILE A 438 75.54 31.33 32.87
N LYS A 439 76.37 32.23 32.35
CA LYS A 439 77.75 31.94 31.94
C LYS A 439 78.71 32.77 32.78
N LYS A 440 79.88 32.20 33.06
CA LYS A 440 81.00 32.94 33.66
C LYS A 440 81.83 33.52 32.53
N GLU A 441 81.59 34.78 32.24
CA GLU A 441 82.25 35.53 31.17
C GLU A 441 82.26 37.01 31.53
N LYS A 442 83.38 37.67 31.25
CA LYS A 442 83.52 39.12 31.45
C LYS A 442 82.55 39.85 30.52
N SER A 443 81.63 40.60 31.11
CA SER A 443 80.59 41.33 30.37
C SER A 443 80.47 42.75 30.92
N VAL A 444 80.41 43.74 30.03
CA VAL A 444 80.20 45.14 30.42
C VAL A 444 78.70 45.45 30.40
N GLY A 445 78.21 46.07 31.47
CA GLY A 445 76.82 46.50 31.62
C GLY A 445 76.72 47.75 32.47
N LYS A 446 75.53 48.02 32.99
CA LYS A 446 75.30 49.14 33.92
C LYS A 446 74.72 48.67 35.25
N VAL A 447 75.13 49.29 36.35
CA VAL A 447 74.48 49.14 37.67
C VAL A 447 73.70 50.41 37.98
N TRP A 448 72.45 50.26 38.45
CA TRP A 448 71.68 51.39 38.98
C TRP A 448 72.14 51.76 40.41
N GLN A 449 72.85 52.88 40.56
CA GLN A 449 73.41 53.35 41.83
C GLN A 449 72.91 54.76 42.17
N MET A 450 72.35 54.95 43.37
CA MET A 450 71.97 56.30 43.84
C MET A 450 73.16 57.00 44.52
N PRO A 451 73.41 58.30 44.27
CA PRO A 451 72.68 59.20 43.35
C PRO A 451 73.21 59.21 41.91
N ALA A 452 74.27 58.46 41.58
CA ALA A 452 75.00 58.52 40.31
C ALA A 452 74.21 58.05 39.06
N GLY A 453 73.05 57.42 39.24
CA GLY A 453 72.26 56.85 38.16
C GLY A 453 72.83 55.53 37.64
N PHE A 454 72.89 55.36 36.32
CA PHE A 454 73.40 54.13 35.70
C PHE A 454 74.92 54.20 35.46
N VAL A 455 75.68 53.40 36.21
CA VAL A 455 77.15 53.39 36.18
C VAL A 455 77.64 52.19 35.36
N PRO A 456 78.47 52.39 34.32
CA PRO A 456 79.13 51.29 33.61
C PRO A 456 79.93 50.40 34.57
N THR A 457 79.79 49.10 34.46
CA THR A 457 80.42 48.13 35.38
C THR A 457 80.77 46.86 34.61
N GLU A 458 81.94 46.30 34.88
CA GLU A 458 82.32 44.98 34.41
C GLU A 458 81.81 43.91 35.38
N PHE A 459 81.13 42.90 34.86
CA PHE A 459 80.61 41.76 35.61
C PHE A 459 81.33 40.48 35.21
N ASP A 460 81.46 39.55 36.17
CA ASP A 460 82.06 38.23 35.94
C ASP A 460 81.07 37.21 35.36
N TYR A 461 79.79 37.56 35.32
CA TYR A 461 78.72 36.71 34.82
C TYR A 461 77.81 37.44 33.84
N SER A 462 77.34 36.71 32.85
CA SER A 462 76.22 37.09 32.01
C SER A 462 75.00 36.23 32.34
N SER A 463 73.81 36.79 32.17
CA SER A 463 72.53 36.10 32.32
C SER A 463 71.52 36.57 31.28
N GLY A 464 70.28 36.10 31.36
CA GLY A 464 69.21 36.49 30.47
C GLY A 464 67.92 36.85 31.20
N ILE A 465 67.11 37.60 30.47
CA ILE A 465 65.76 38.00 30.83
C ILE A 465 64.89 37.90 29.59
N ILE A 466 63.64 37.49 29.79
CA ILE A 466 62.58 37.67 28.80
C ILE A 466 61.35 38.30 29.46
N SER A 467 60.67 39.17 28.73
CA SER A 467 59.47 39.85 29.20
C SER A 467 58.41 39.90 28.12
N SER A 468 57.14 39.67 28.50
CA SER A 468 55.98 39.91 27.63
C SER A 468 55.47 41.35 27.74
N GLY A 469 56.15 42.24 28.46
CA GLY A 469 55.67 43.60 28.75
C GLY A 469 55.38 44.47 27.52
N ASN A 470 55.93 44.12 26.34
CA ASN A 470 55.64 44.82 25.10
C ASN A 470 54.52 44.17 24.26
N SER A 471 54.09 42.95 24.61
CA SER A 471 53.25 42.10 23.76
C SER A 471 51.97 41.60 24.44
N PHE A 472 52.03 41.27 25.74
CA PHE A 472 50.93 40.60 26.45
C PHE A 472 50.82 41.04 27.91
N TRP A 473 49.60 41.43 28.27
CA TRP A 473 49.16 41.78 29.61
C TRP A 473 47.79 41.17 29.88
N GLN A 474 47.56 40.70 31.10
CA GLN A 474 46.26 40.16 31.51
C GLN A 474 45.97 40.50 32.97
N GLU A 475 44.75 40.95 33.26
CA GLU A 475 44.32 41.25 34.62
C GLU A 475 43.85 40.00 35.36
N ASP A 476 42.80 39.33 34.88
CA ASP A 476 42.27 38.11 35.48
C ASP A 476 42.46 36.92 34.55
N GLY A 477 42.59 35.74 35.14
CA GLY A 477 42.71 34.47 34.42
C GLY A 477 43.79 33.57 34.98
N ILE A 478 44.24 32.62 34.17
CA ILE A 478 45.22 31.60 34.57
C ILE A 478 46.54 31.89 33.87
N PHE A 479 47.63 31.82 34.63
CA PHE A 479 49.01 31.85 34.13
C PHE A 479 49.68 30.56 34.58
N GLU A 480 50.16 29.75 33.64
CA GLU A 480 50.89 28.53 33.97
C GLU A 480 52.13 28.34 33.11
N ALA A 481 53.12 27.66 33.69
CA ALA A 481 54.34 27.29 33.00
C ALA A 481 54.84 25.95 33.52
N LYS A 482 55.33 25.11 32.60
CA LYS A 482 56.03 23.88 32.94
C LYS A 482 57.51 24.17 33.11
N ILE A 483 57.97 24.14 34.36
CA ILE A 483 59.30 24.58 34.73
C ILE A 483 60.06 23.45 35.41
N LYS A 484 61.33 23.26 35.04
CA LYS A 484 62.23 22.34 35.75
C LYS A 484 62.69 22.95 37.07
N PHE A 485 62.25 22.37 38.18
CA PHE A 485 62.65 22.80 39.51
C PHE A 485 64.06 22.30 39.84
N ASN A 486 65.07 23.16 39.66
CA ASN A 486 66.47 22.82 39.91
C ASN A 486 67.24 23.97 40.59
N PRO A 487 66.93 24.28 41.86
CA PRO A 487 67.47 25.46 42.53
C PRO A 487 68.98 25.38 42.79
N VAL A 488 69.70 26.45 42.45
CA VAL A 488 71.11 26.69 42.78
C VAL A 488 71.20 27.87 43.74
N LYS A 489 71.79 27.67 44.94
CA LYS A 489 71.75 28.66 46.04
C LYS A 489 72.37 30.02 45.70
N GLN A 490 73.30 30.05 44.75
CA GLN A 490 74.02 31.24 44.28
C GLN A 490 73.22 32.13 43.32
N VAL A 491 72.11 31.59 42.80
CA VAL A 491 71.30 32.20 41.75
C VAL A 491 69.90 32.42 42.29
N VAL A 492 69.18 33.39 41.73
CA VAL A 492 67.73 33.52 41.88
C VAL A 492 67.12 33.50 40.48
N SER A 493 66.44 32.39 40.16
CA SER A 493 65.65 32.26 38.95
C SER A 493 64.19 32.53 39.27
N SER A 494 63.58 33.46 38.54
CA SER A 494 62.23 33.93 38.82
C SER A 494 61.35 33.94 37.58
N PHE A 495 60.12 33.44 37.74
CA PHE A 495 59.00 33.70 36.85
C PHE A 495 58.01 34.54 37.66
N SER A 496 57.85 35.79 37.28
CA SER A 496 57.01 36.75 38.01
C SER A 496 56.00 37.41 37.07
N LEU A 497 54.83 37.71 37.60
CA LEU A 497 53.85 38.58 36.98
C LEU A 497 54.01 39.98 37.58
N LEU A 498 54.21 40.97 36.72
CA LEU A 498 54.51 42.36 37.08
C LEU A 498 53.45 43.29 36.49
N GLY A 499 53.09 44.34 37.23
CA GLY A 499 52.37 45.47 36.65
C GLY A 499 53.33 46.47 36.04
N GLU A 500 52.82 47.68 35.75
CA GLU A 500 53.68 48.81 35.40
C GLU A 500 54.62 49.17 36.55
N ASN A 501 54.17 49.07 37.81
CA ASN A 501 55.02 49.29 38.97
C ASN A 501 55.69 47.97 39.42
N GLU A 502 57.03 47.92 39.42
CA GLU A 502 57.82 46.73 39.82
C GLU A 502 57.91 46.50 41.34
N THR A 503 57.33 47.38 42.17
CA THR A 503 57.36 47.25 43.64
C THR A 503 56.62 46.03 44.16
N THR A 504 55.64 45.52 43.41
CA THR A 504 54.89 44.31 43.76
C THR A 504 55.03 43.27 42.65
N ARG A 505 55.43 42.05 43.04
CA ARG A 505 55.70 40.93 42.13
C ARG A 505 54.90 39.72 42.55
N THR A 506 54.04 39.22 41.67
CA THR A 506 53.33 37.96 41.90
C THR A 506 54.17 36.83 41.34
N ASN A 507 54.89 36.12 42.20
CA ASN A 507 55.82 35.09 41.76
C ASN A 507 55.07 33.80 41.45
N LEU A 508 55.06 33.39 40.18
CA LEU A 508 54.69 32.04 39.76
C LEU A 508 55.72 31.05 40.28
N LEU A 509 56.99 31.43 40.27
CA LEU A 509 58.10 30.68 40.84
C LEU A 509 59.26 31.61 41.20
N GLU A 510 59.83 31.44 42.40
CA GLU A 510 61.18 31.86 42.72
C GLU A 510 61.96 30.64 43.20
N MET A 511 63.13 30.36 42.60
CA MET A 511 63.98 29.25 43.00
C MET A 511 65.48 29.61 42.99
N GLY A 512 66.24 29.00 43.90
CA GLY A 512 67.67 29.21 44.06
C GLY A 512 68.05 29.53 45.50
N THR A 513 68.47 30.76 45.81
CA THR A 513 68.77 31.21 47.19
C THR A 513 67.58 30.97 48.13
N LYS A 514 66.37 31.26 47.66
CA LYS A 514 65.10 30.88 48.30
C LYS A 514 64.24 30.16 47.26
N ASN A 515 63.36 29.28 47.74
CA ASN A 515 62.43 28.54 46.89
C ASN A 515 61.01 28.79 47.39
N ARG A 516 60.24 29.60 46.67
CA ARG A 516 58.93 30.08 47.14
C ARG A 516 57.97 30.45 46.01
N LEU A 517 56.69 30.45 46.36
CA LEU A 517 55.57 30.99 45.58
C LEU A 517 54.92 32.09 46.40
N GLY A 518 54.22 33.03 45.76
CA GLY A 518 53.44 34.07 46.44
C GLY A 518 53.75 35.47 45.97
N ILE A 519 53.34 36.47 46.73
CA ILE A 519 53.47 37.88 46.38
C ILE A 519 54.63 38.49 47.16
N SER A 520 55.56 39.12 46.44
CA SER A 520 56.67 39.91 46.98
C SER A 520 56.35 41.40 46.84
N THR A 521 56.52 42.17 47.90
CA THR A 521 56.36 43.63 47.91
C THR A 521 57.62 44.28 48.47
N ILE A 522 58.12 45.31 47.79
CA ILE A 522 59.24 46.12 48.23
C ILE A 522 58.68 47.28 49.07
N ASP A 523 59.08 47.37 50.33
CA ASP A 523 58.66 48.48 51.20
C ASP A 523 59.48 49.77 50.96
N ASN A 524 59.05 50.88 51.57
CA ASN A 524 59.70 52.19 51.46
C ASN A 524 61.18 52.18 51.92
N LYS A 525 61.62 51.16 52.66
CA LYS A 525 63.01 50.97 53.10
C LYS A 525 63.77 49.99 52.20
N ARG A 526 63.25 49.71 50.99
CA ARG A 526 63.77 48.77 50.00
C ARG A 526 63.91 47.34 50.51
N LYS A 527 63.17 46.95 51.55
CA LYS A 527 63.15 45.57 52.05
C LYS A 527 62.04 44.78 51.34
N VAL A 528 62.39 43.57 50.90
CA VAL A 528 61.43 42.65 50.25
C VAL A 528 60.64 41.90 51.32
N LYS A 529 59.33 42.16 51.42
CA LYS A 529 58.37 41.37 52.19
C LYS A 529 57.70 40.36 51.28
N VAL A 530 57.57 39.12 51.72
CA VAL A 530 56.94 38.07 50.90
C VAL A 530 55.85 37.37 51.67
N LYS A 531 54.64 37.38 51.11
CA LYS A 531 53.49 36.61 51.56
C LYS A 531 53.37 35.39 50.64
N GLY A 532 53.71 34.20 51.15
CA GLY A 532 53.87 33.06 50.28
C GLY A 532 54.15 31.75 51.01
N ILE A 533 54.50 30.72 50.23
CA ILE A 533 54.82 29.38 50.71
C ILE A 533 56.19 28.94 50.21
N SER A 534 56.94 28.21 51.04
CA SER A 534 58.20 27.60 50.64
C SER A 534 57.95 26.30 49.86
N ILE A 535 58.69 26.11 48.76
CA ILE A 535 58.64 24.91 47.92
C ILE A 535 59.96 24.13 47.92
N SER A 536 60.83 24.36 48.90
CA SER A 536 62.15 23.70 48.99
C SER A 536 62.09 22.18 49.07
N ASN A 537 60.93 21.60 49.39
CA ASN A 537 60.73 20.16 49.55
C ASN A 537 60.39 19.46 48.22
N LEU A 538 60.15 20.21 47.13
CA LEU A 538 59.97 19.62 45.80
C LEU A 538 61.22 18.84 45.38
N LYS A 539 61.01 17.76 44.60
CA LYS A 539 62.11 16.94 44.10
C LYS A 539 62.89 17.75 43.06
N LYS A 540 64.20 17.93 43.30
CA LYS A 540 65.08 18.66 42.39
C LYS A 540 65.25 17.90 41.07
N GLY A 541 65.45 18.64 39.99
CA GLY A 541 65.67 18.09 38.64
C GLY A 541 64.40 17.57 37.96
N LYS A 542 63.22 17.74 38.58
CA LYS A 542 61.93 17.37 37.99
C LYS A 542 61.20 18.61 37.47
N SER A 543 60.44 18.44 36.39
CA SER A 543 59.52 19.46 35.89
C SER A 543 58.22 19.44 36.69
N TYR A 544 57.64 20.63 36.86
CA TYR A 544 56.36 20.86 37.51
C TYR A 544 55.58 21.90 36.70
N ILE A 545 54.26 21.76 36.63
CA ILE A 545 53.38 22.81 36.12
C ILE A 545 53.07 23.72 37.31
N PHE A 546 53.60 24.93 37.29
CA PHE A 546 53.25 25.97 38.25
C PHE A 546 52.13 26.81 37.65
N THR A 547 51.10 27.08 38.43
CA THR A 547 49.93 27.83 38.00
C THR A 547 49.60 28.94 39.00
N ILE A 548 49.24 30.12 38.51
CA ILE A 548 48.50 31.15 39.24
C ILE A 548 47.15 31.31 38.57
N GLU A 549 46.08 31.17 39.34
CA GLU A 549 44.72 31.56 38.94
C GLU A 549 44.36 32.83 39.71
N LYS A 550 44.14 33.94 38.97
CA LYS A 550 43.70 35.23 39.52
C LYS A 550 42.25 35.49 39.12
N SER A 551 41.43 35.82 40.12
CA SER A 551 40.06 36.28 39.93
C SER A 551 39.78 37.40 40.93
N GLY A 552 39.71 38.64 40.42
CA GLY A 552 39.68 39.86 41.22
C GLY A 552 40.81 39.89 42.25
N LYS A 553 40.45 39.99 43.54
CA LYS A 553 41.40 39.99 44.66
C LYS A 553 41.98 38.62 45.04
N SER A 554 41.44 37.53 44.50
CA SER A 554 41.82 36.17 44.88
C SER A 554 42.90 35.63 43.96
N PHE A 555 43.97 35.08 44.56
CA PHE A 555 45.08 34.43 43.87
C PHE A 555 45.25 33.02 44.40
N THR A 556 45.24 32.04 43.50
CA THR A 556 45.39 30.63 43.83
C THR A 556 46.59 30.05 43.09
N TRP A 557 47.58 29.56 43.82
CA TRP A 557 48.71 28.85 43.27
C TRP A 557 48.46 27.35 43.27
N LYS A 558 48.75 26.71 42.14
CA LYS A 558 48.70 25.25 41.99
C LYS A 558 50.06 24.74 41.54
N ILE A 559 50.38 23.52 41.96
CA ILE A 559 51.48 22.73 41.39
C ILE A 559 50.85 21.45 40.87
N ASN A 560 51.02 21.14 39.58
CA ASN A 560 50.43 19.98 38.92
C ASN A 560 48.92 19.87 39.25
N GLU A 561 48.20 20.98 39.03
CA GLU A 561 46.76 21.17 39.31
C GLU A 561 46.34 21.09 40.79
N THR A 562 47.26 20.80 41.70
CA THR A 562 46.97 20.73 43.13
C THR A 562 47.13 22.10 43.76
N GLU A 563 46.08 22.63 44.38
CA GLU A 563 46.15 23.89 45.12
C GLU A 563 47.13 23.79 46.30
N VAL A 564 48.12 24.69 46.32
CA VAL A 564 49.14 24.74 47.38
C VAL A 564 49.08 26.02 48.19
N LEU A 565 48.59 27.12 47.63
CA LEU A 565 48.49 28.41 48.31
C LEU A 565 47.31 29.20 47.74
N LYS A 566 46.54 29.85 48.61
CA LYS A 566 45.52 30.82 48.23
C LYS A 566 45.73 32.08 49.05
N LEU A 567 45.76 33.23 48.39
CA LEU A 567 45.94 34.54 49.01
C LEU A 567 44.89 35.50 48.48
N GLU A 568 44.53 36.49 49.32
CA GLU A 568 43.85 37.70 48.85
C GLU A 568 44.82 38.88 48.82
N ASN A 569 44.71 39.70 47.77
CA ASN A 569 45.40 40.98 47.61
C ASN A 569 44.50 41.93 46.81
N THR A 570 44.16 43.08 47.39
CA THR A 570 43.30 44.11 46.78
C THR A 570 44.08 45.21 46.06
N GLU A 571 45.41 45.26 46.23
CA GLU A 571 46.29 46.26 45.64
C GLU A 571 46.65 45.92 44.19
N ILE A 572 46.65 44.63 43.83
CA ILE A 572 46.92 44.15 42.47
C ILE A 572 45.59 44.03 41.71
N ASN A 573 45.05 45.18 41.30
CA ASN A 573 43.81 45.33 40.55
C ASN A 573 44.06 45.86 39.12
N TYR A 574 45.21 45.51 38.55
CA TYR A 574 45.68 45.97 37.24
C TYR A 574 46.20 44.81 36.40
N PRO A 575 46.27 44.96 35.06
CA PRO A 575 46.87 43.97 34.17
C PRO A 575 48.33 43.65 34.54
N LEU A 576 48.72 42.39 34.38
CA LEU A 576 50.06 41.91 34.65
C LEU A 576 50.69 41.34 33.37
N HIS A 577 51.99 41.60 33.17
CA HIS A 577 52.80 40.96 32.15
C HIS A 577 53.77 39.94 32.78
N ILE A 578 54.29 39.05 31.95
CA ILE A 578 55.22 38.00 32.36
C ILE A 578 56.65 38.56 32.32
N ASN A 579 57.42 38.32 33.38
CA ASN A 579 58.85 38.58 33.43
C ASN A 579 59.60 37.36 33.97
N VAL A 580 60.54 36.85 33.18
CA VAL A 580 61.33 35.67 33.50
C VAL A 580 62.81 36.04 33.46
N SER A 581 63.52 35.82 34.56
CA SER A 581 64.96 36.14 34.63
C SER A 581 65.71 35.19 35.55
N SER A 582 67.03 35.17 35.41
CA SER A 582 67.92 34.59 36.42
C SER A 582 68.99 35.61 36.81
N ILE A 583 69.22 35.78 38.11
CA ILE A 583 70.23 36.71 38.63
C ILE A 583 71.27 35.97 39.47
N VAL A 584 72.52 36.44 39.43
CA VAL A 584 73.63 35.91 40.25
C VAL A 584 73.83 36.80 41.46
N VAL A 585 73.70 36.23 42.65
CA VAL A 585 73.81 36.96 43.93
C VAL A 585 75.02 36.52 44.77
N TYR A 586 75.60 35.37 44.44
CA TYR A 586 76.83 34.85 45.04
C TYR A 586 77.70 34.18 43.98
N GLU A 587 79.01 34.12 44.22
CA GLU A 587 79.97 33.45 43.34
C GLU A 587 79.61 31.98 43.10
N ILE A 588 79.54 31.56 41.84
CA ILE A 588 79.12 30.22 41.43
C ILE A 588 80.35 29.30 41.35
N PRO A 589 80.36 28.16 42.06
CA PRO A 589 81.41 27.16 41.87
C PRO A 589 81.49 26.69 40.41
N GLY A 590 82.70 26.65 39.84
CA GLY A 590 82.89 26.28 38.43
C GLY A 590 82.24 24.95 38.03
N SER A 591 82.20 23.98 38.94
CA SER A 591 81.55 22.67 38.74
C SER A 591 80.02 22.73 38.55
N ARG A 592 79.38 23.87 38.78
CA ARG A 592 77.94 24.08 38.61
C ARG A 592 77.58 24.92 37.39
N LEU A 593 78.57 25.40 36.64
CA LEU A 593 78.36 26.20 35.44
C LEU A 593 78.25 25.32 34.19
N PRO A 594 77.45 25.72 33.18
CA PRO A 594 76.49 26.82 33.24
C PRO A 594 75.27 26.47 34.10
N VAL A 595 74.74 27.44 34.85
CA VAL A 595 73.46 27.26 35.56
C VAL A 595 72.34 27.57 34.57
N LYS A 596 71.34 26.69 34.48
CA LYS A 596 70.21 26.84 33.56
C LYS A 596 68.89 26.99 34.28
N PHE A 597 68.11 27.98 33.87
CA PHE A 597 66.69 28.08 34.20
C PHE A 597 65.88 27.60 33.00
N GLU A 598 65.25 26.43 33.13
CA GLU A 598 64.63 25.71 32.01
C GLU A 598 63.10 25.65 32.17
N MET A 599 62.37 25.97 31.11
CA MET A 599 60.92 25.80 31.02
C MET A 599 60.53 25.20 29.67
N ASP A 600 59.61 24.24 29.70
CA ASP A 600 59.13 23.53 28.53
C ASP A 600 58.09 24.37 27.76
N TRP A 601 57.14 24.98 28.46
CA TRP A 601 56.10 25.83 27.84
C TRP A 601 55.52 26.84 28.84
N VAL A 602 54.89 27.89 28.31
CA VAL A 602 54.08 28.88 29.02
C VAL A 602 52.70 28.95 28.38
N LYS A 603 51.65 29.05 29.20
CA LYS A 603 50.27 29.18 28.73
C LYS A 603 49.45 30.06 29.66
N CYS A 604 48.69 30.99 29.08
CA CYS A 604 47.76 31.84 29.79
C CYS A 604 46.36 31.65 29.24
N TYR A 605 45.38 31.61 30.14
CA TYR A 605 43.98 31.45 29.80
C TYR A 605 43.18 32.62 30.32
N LYS A 606 42.18 33.01 29.55
CA LYS A 606 41.14 33.96 29.92
C LYS A 606 39.79 33.25 29.89
N LYS A 607 38.91 33.61 30.81
CA LYS A 607 37.54 33.12 30.76
C LYS A 607 36.83 33.75 29.55
N LYS A 608 36.09 32.92 28.80
CA LYS A 608 35.29 33.33 27.64
C LYS A 608 34.23 34.36 28.00
#